data_AF-A0A1W2AAM2-F1
#
_entry.id   AF-A0A1W2AAM2-F1
#
_cell.length_a   1.000
_cell.length_b   1.000
_cell.length_c   1.000
_cell.angle_alpha   90.00
_cell.angle_beta   90.00
_cell.angle_gamma   90.00
#
_symmetry.space_group_name_H-M   'P 1'
#
loop_
_entity.id
_entity.type
_entity.pdbx_description
1 polymer ?
#
loop_
_entity_poly.entity_id
_entity_poly.type
_entity_poly.pdbx_seq_one_letter_code
_entity_poly.pdbx_strand_id
1 'polypeptide(L)' 'MDKSGMRRPDPKEPHGTESNHKTHLPKNDMPPVPGLQGKARGGKDKAK' A
#
# COMPACT_ATOMS: atom_id res chain seq x y z
N MET A 1 4.09 -34.00 -8.07
CA MET A 1 2.97 -33.06 -7.82
C MET A 1 2.25 -32.85 -9.13
N ASP A 2 1.07 -33.44 -9.26
CA ASP A 2 0.28 -33.42 -10.47
C ASP A 2 -0.37 -32.04 -10.62
N LYS A 3 0.09 -31.24 -11.59
CA LYS A 3 -0.50 -29.92 -11.90
C LYS A 3 -1.74 -30.06 -12.79
N SER A 4 -2.30 -31.27 -12.96
CA SER A 4 -3.44 -31.60 -13.82
C SER A 4 -4.82 -31.23 -13.24
N GLY A 5 -4.92 -30.08 -12.58
CA GLY A 5 -6.19 -29.61 -12.00
C GLY A 5 -6.29 -28.10 -11.82
N MET A 6 -5.21 -27.36 -12.01
CA MET A 6 -5.23 -25.91 -11.95
C MET A 6 -5.33 -25.37 -13.38
N ARG A 7 -6.51 -24.83 -13.72
CA ARG A 7 -6.71 -24.06 -14.95
C ARG A 7 -5.67 -22.93 -14.95
N ARG A 8 -4.71 -22.99 -15.87
CA ARG A 8 -3.84 -21.84 -16.15
C ARG A 8 -4.76 -20.78 -16.76
N PRO A 9 -4.96 -19.62 -16.12
CA PRO A 9 -5.78 -18.58 -16.74
C PRO A 9 -5.12 -18.21 -18.07
N ASP A 10 -5.92 -18.14 -19.12
CA ASP A 10 -5.39 -17.74 -20.42
C ASP A 10 -4.82 -16.32 -20.30
N PRO A 11 -3.72 -15.97 -21.01
CA PRO A 11 -3.17 -14.61 -20.97
C PRO A 11 -4.15 -13.51 -21.45
N LYS A 12 -5.28 -13.92 -22.03
CA LYS A 12 -6.40 -13.09 -22.50
C LYS A 12 -7.58 -13.08 -21.54
N GLU A 13 -7.64 -14.00 -20.57
CA GLU A 13 -8.65 -13.98 -19.52
C GLU A 13 -8.28 -12.83 -18.56
N PRO A 14 -9.19 -11.90 -18.26
CA PRO A 14 -8.90 -10.81 -17.33
C PRO A 14 -8.58 -11.43 -15.98
N HIS A 15 -7.34 -11.22 -15.52
CA HIS A 15 -6.95 -11.64 -14.18
C HIS A 15 -7.77 -10.82 -13.19
N GLY A 16 -8.36 -11.46 -12.16
CA GLY A 16 -9.36 -10.84 -11.27
C GLY A 16 -8.95 -9.54 -10.54
N THR A 17 -7.69 -9.12 -10.69
CA THR A 17 -7.17 -7.81 -10.27
C THR A 17 -7.47 -6.67 -11.25
N GLU A 18 -7.96 -6.94 -12.46
CA GLU A 18 -8.33 -5.93 -13.48
C GLU A 18 -9.79 -5.47 -13.34
N SER A 19 -10.32 -5.53 -12.12
CA SER A 19 -11.62 -4.96 -11.80
C SER A 19 -11.55 -3.43 -11.90
N ASN A 20 -12.21 -2.84 -12.90
CA ASN A 20 -12.40 -1.38 -13.01
C ASN A 20 -13.34 -0.81 -11.92
N HIS A 21 -13.77 -1.64 -10.96
CA HIS A 21 -14.63 -1.19 -9.87
C HIS A 21 -13.85 -0.27 -8.95
N LYS A 22 -14.26 1.00 -8.92
CA LYS A 22 -13.77 1.98 -7.95
C LYS A 22 -14.29 1.60 -6.57
N THR A 23 -13.41 1.48 -5.59
CA THR A 23 -13.79 1.29 -4.20
C THR A 23 -14.45 2.56 -3.68
N HIS A 24 -15.77 2.52 -3.46
CA HIS A 24 -16.53 3.63 -2.89
C HIS A 24 -16.41 3.64 -1.36
N LEU A 25 -15.18 3.89 -0.88
CA LEU A 25 -14.93 4.08 0.53
C LEU A 25 -15.23 5.54 0.91
N PRO A 26 -15.90 5.79 2.04
CA PRO A 26 -16.06 7.15 2.54
C PRO A 26 -14.69 7.77 2.80
N LYS A 27 -14.59 9.09 2.57
CA LYS A 27 -13.36 9.81 2.89
C LYS A 27 -13.17 9.79 4.40
N ASN A 28 -11.91 9.76 4.84
CA ASN A 28 -11.63 9.90 6.26
C ASN A 28 -12.01 11.34 6.69
N ASP A 29 -13.03 11.45 7.54
CA ASP A 29 -13.45 12.74 8.12
C ASP A 29 -12.57 13.16 9.30
N MET A 30 -11.70 12.27 9.80
CA MET A 30 -10.79 12.60 10.89
C MET A 30 -9.63 13.47 10.39
N PRO A 31 -9.23 14.50 11.17
CA PRO A 31 -8.05 15.28 10.83
C PRO A 31 -6.82 14.36 10.80
N PRO A 32 -5.86 14.60 9.88
CA PRO A 32 -4.57 13.92 9.92
C PRO A 32 -3.95 14.04 11.31
N VAL A 33 -3.36 12.95 11.79
CA VAL A 33 -2.62 12.98 13.06
C VAL A 33 -1.60 14.11 12.99
N PRO A 34 -1.50 14.98 14.01
CA PRO A 34 -0.48 16.01 14.05
C PRO A 34 0.88 15.37 13.79
N GLY A 35 1.61 15.91 12.81
CA GLY A 35 2.94 15.43 12.49
C GLY A 35 3.76 15.35 13.78
N LEU A 36 4.49 14.25 13.97
CA LEU A 36 5.42 14.14 15.10
C LEU A 36 6.47 15.24 14.93
N GLN A 37 6.22 16.41 15.51
CA GLN A 37 7.26 17.42 15.77
C GLN A 37 8.15 16.86 16.87
N GLY A 38 8.98 15.89 16.49
CA GLY A 38 10.13 15.53 17.29
C GLY A 38 10.98 16.78 17.44
N LYS A 39 11.32 17.15 18.69
CA LYS A 39 12.43 18.06 18.94
C LYS A 39 13.61 17.58 18.10
N ALA A 40 14.16 18.46 17.27
CA ALA A 40 15.41 18.17 16.58
C ALA A 40 16.39 17.64 17.63
N ARG A 41 16.85 16.39 17.47
CA ARG A 41 17.81 15.83 18.42
C ARG A 41 19.05 16.70 18.32
N GLY A 42 19.40 17.37 19.42
CA GLY A 42 20.69 18.03 19.59
C GLY A 42 21.78 16.97 19.63
N GLY A 43 22.15 16.46 18.46
CA GLY A 43 23.32 15.61 18.29
C GLY A 43 24.55 16.47 18.54
N LYS A 44 25.29 16.09 19.58
CA LYS A 44 26.53 16.68 20.11
C LYS A 44 27.42 17.28 19.03
N ASP A 45 28.02 18.41 19.39
CA ASP A 45 28.95 19.26 18.62
C ASP A 45 29.63 18.54 17.44
N LYS A 46 29.53 19.15 16.26
CA LYS A 46 30.30 18.72 15.09
C LYS A 46 31.79 18.71 15.48
N ALA A 47 32.45 17.57 15.29
CA ALA A 47 33.89 17.47 15.48
C ALA A 47 34.60 18.52 14.61
N LYS A 48 35.53 19.25 15.22
CA LYS A 48 36.33 20.30 14.60
C LYS A 48 37.43 19.71 13.72
#